data_AF-A0A162Z282-F1
#
_entry.id   AF-A0A162Z282-F1
#
_cell.length_a   1.000
_cell.length_b   1.000
_cell.length_c   1.000
_cell.angle_alpha   90.00
_cell.angle_beta   90.00
_cell.angle_gamma   90.00
#
_symmetry.space_group_name_H-M   'P 1'
#
loop_
_entity.id
_entity.type
_entity.pdbx_description
1 polymer ?
#
loop_
_entity_poly.entity_id
_entity_poly.type
_entity_poly.pdbx_seq_one_letter_code
_entity_poly.pdbx_strand_id
1 'polypeptide(L)'
;MRSTTLTSLLAALTLTTAQQINIDAAQSVPVPNLSIDLLAAPPAVTYDAASAALSIAAAAAAGESPAILKRQDNSTCTNRTLGAGPVPTTDTAPAFLSYAPFADFAKNATTPTNYTQAFSNLHASTTAKTYLGLAELSVYDTANCSAQCDAQTGCTAINLFFERSPTLNLASACPNPPSSTLIKCVFWGDAVTKANTVNSGFTEQGFVVAIAGSNGYNKGQAVQDAKKSGGARLEITALGLGLVGLIMAVGF
;
A
#
# COMPACT_ATOMS: atom_id res chain seq x y z
N MET A 1 -46.92 12.62 -61.59
CA MET A 1 -45.89 13.68 -61.57
C MET A 1 -44.88 13.29 -60.48
N ARG A 2 -43.84 12.53 -60.84
CA ARG A 2 -42.43 12.95 -61.06
C ARG A 2 -41.67 13.34 -59.76
N SER A 3 -40.60 12.56 -59.50
CA SER A 3 -39.36 12.87 -58.72
C SER A 3 -39.50 13.01 -57.19
N THR A 4 -38.58 12.56 -56.32
CA THR A 4 -37.19 12.06 -56.42
C THR A 4 -36.75 11.38 -55.10
N THR A 5 -35.62 10.69 -55.20
CA THR A 5 -34.82 9.82 -54.32
C THR A 5 -34.25 10.36 -52.98
N LEU A 6 -33.96 9.38 -52.08
CA LEU A 6 -32.87 9.26 -51.08
C LEU A 6 -32.53 10.44 -50.15
N THR A 7 -32.54 10.19 -48.82
CA THR A 7 -31.39 10.26 -47.87
C THR A 7 -31.84 10.57 -46.44
N SER A 8 -31.53 9.70 -45.48
CA SER A 8 -31.14 10.10 -44.10
C SER A 8 -30.61 8.88 -43.31
N LEU A 9 -29.50 8.31 -43.79
CA LEU A 9 -28.64 7.44 -43.00
C LEU A 9 -27.34 8.21 -42.76
N LEU A 10 -27.37 9.26 -41.92
CA LEU A 10 -26.19 10.05 -41.58
C LEU A 10 -26.40 10.77 -40.23
N ALA A 11 -26.14 10.05 -39.13
CA ALA A 11 -25.97 10.64 -37.81
C ALA A 11 -24.91 9.89 -36.99
N ALA A 12 -23.89 9.36 -37.65
CA ALA A 12 -22.72 8.77 -37.00
C ALA A 12 -21.44 9.41 -37.54
N LEU A 13 -21.34 10.75 -37.49
CA LEU A 13 -20.15 11.46 -37.96
C LEU A 13 -19.93 12.80 -37.26
N THR A 14 -19.89 12.82 -35.92
CA THR A 14 -19.24 13.91 -35.19
C THR A 14 -18.71 13.40 -33.85
N LEU A 15 -17.50 12.83 -33.82
CA LEU A 15 -16.63 12.84 -32.63
C LEU A 15 -15.20 12.44 -33.03
N THR A 16 -14.56 13.21 -33.90
CA THR A 16 -13.14 13.00 -34.26
C THR A 16 -12.37 14.29 -34.24
N THR A 17 -12.13 14.85 -33.05
CA THR A 17 -11.01 15.80 -32.80
C THR A 17 -10.64 15.81 -31.32
N ALA A 18 -9.80 14.86 -30.88
CA ALA A 18 -9.02 15.01 -29.63
C ALA A 18 -7.77 14.12 -29.50
N GLN A 19 -7.47 13.23 -30.45
CA GLN A 19 -6.24 12.42 -30.43
C GLN A 19 -5.63 12.30 -31.82
N GLN A 20 -4.99 13.36 -32.32
CA GLN A 20 -3.99 13.17 -33.37
C GLN A 20 -2.64 12.91 -32.71
N ILE A 21 -2.25 11.65 -32.65
CA ILE A 21 -0.87 11.25 -32.40
C ILE A 21 -0.13 11.54 -33.72
N ASN A 22 0.84 12.44 -33.69
CA ASN A 22 1.69 12.73 -34.84
C ASN A 22 2.65 11.56 -35.07
N ILE A 23 2.24 10.60 -35.91
CA ILE A 23 3.01 9.39 -36.23
C ILE A 23 4.29 9.73 -37.02
N ASP A 24 4.27 10.84 -37.77
CA ASP A 24 5.41 11.28 -38.58
C ASP A 24 6.58 11.74 -37.68
N ALA A 25 6.27 12.37 -36.54
CA ALA A 25 7.27 12.73 -35.52
C ALA A 25 7.90 11.52 -34.82
N ALA A 26 7.20 10.37 -34.76
CA ALA A 26 7.73 9.14 -34.19
C ALA A 26 8.68 8.41 -35.16
N GLN A 27 8.50 8.59 -36.48
CA GLN A 27 9.35 7.96 -37.50
C GLN A 27 10.66 8.73 -37.77
N SER A 28 10.76 10.00 -37.35
CA SER A 28 11.98 10.80 -37.50
C SER A 28 13.01 10.62 -36.38
N VAL A 29 12.71 9.79 -35.36
CA VAL A 29 13.66 9.52 -34.26
C VAL A 29 14.71 8.52 -34.75
N PRO A 30 16.02 8.84 -34.71
CA PRO A 30 17.07 7.88 -35.02
C PRO A 30 16.94 6.66 -34.10
N VAL A 31 16.70 5.50 -34.69
CA VAL A 31 16.62 4.24 -33.94
C VAL A 31 18.02 3.97 -33.36
N PRO A 32 18.17 3.79 -32.03
CA PRO A 32 19.46 3.43 -31.47
C PRO A 32 19.91 2.10 -32.08
N ASN A 33 21.10 2.08 -32.67
CA ASN A 33 21.72 0.85 -33.14
C ASN A 33 22.12 0.02 -31.91
N LEU A 34 21.22 -0.85 -31.45
CA LEU A 34 21.53 -1.89 -30.49
C LEU A 34 22.13 -3.06 -31.26
N SER A 35 23.45 -3.09 -31.37
CA SER A 35 24.19 -4.26 -31.85
C SER A 35 24.10 -5.38 -30.81
N ILE A 36 23.00 -6.13 -30.82
CA ILE A 36 22.89 -7.41 -30.11
C ILE A 36 23.41 -8.50 -31.03
N ASP A 37 24.57 -9.07 -30.69
CA ASP A 37 25.10 -10.26 -31.34
C ASP A 37 24.21 -11.45 -30.98
N LEU A 38 23.29 -11.80 -31.88
CA LEU A 38 22.34 -12.91 -31.70
C LEU A 38 23.02 -14.29 -31.67
N LEU A 39 24.33 -14.35 -31.95
CA LEU A 39 25.15 -15.56 -31.90
C LEU A 39 26.07 -15.61 -30.66
N ALA A 40 26.09 -14.56 -29.84
CA ALA A 40 26.84 -14.58 -28.59
C ALA A 40 26.14 -15.51 -27.58
N ALA A 41 26.84 -16.56 -27.16
CA ALA A 41 26.36 -17.44 -26.11
C ALA A 41 26.12 -16.62 -24.82
N PRO A 42 25.00 -16.81 -24.12
CA PRO A 42 24.75 -16.12 -22.86
C PRO A 42 25.87 -16.47 -21.86
N PRO A 43 26.27 -15.56 -20.96
CA PRO A 43 27.22 -15.89 -19.91
C PRO A 43 26.66 -17.05 -19.09
N ALA A 44 27.35 -18.18 -19.11
CA ALA A 44 26.99 -19.32 -18.28
C ALA A 44 27.24 -18.92 -16.82
N VAL A 45 26.16 -18.64 -16.09
CA VAL A 45 26.23 -18.55 -14.63
C VAL A 45 26.41 -19.98 -14.12
N THR A 46 27.65 -20.33 -13.78
CA THR A 46 27.99 -21.63 -13.20
C THR A 46 27.39 -21.70 -11.79
N TYR A 47 26.23 -22.35 -11.68
CA TYR A 47 25.64 -22.73 -10.40
C TYR A 47 26.36 -23.97 -9.87
N ASP A 48 27.20 -23.79 -8.85
CA ASP A 48 27.83 -24.91 -8.15
C ASP A 48 26.88 -25.49 -7.11
N ALA A 49 26.02 -26.40 -7.56
CA ALA A 49 25.10 -27.15 -6.71
C ALA A 49 25.81 -27.92 -5.58
N ALA A 50 27.09 -28.30 -5.77
CA ALA A 50 27.85 -29.02 -4.76
C ALA A 50 28.23 -28.10 -3.60
N SER A 51 28.62 -26.85 -3.86
CA SER A 51 28.89 -25.85 -2.81
C SER A 51 27.64 -25.54 -1.97
N ALA A 52 26.46 -25.44 -2.60
CA ALA A 52 25.20 -25.22 -1.92
C ALA A 52 24.81 -26.43 -1.04
N ALA A 53 24.98 -27.65 -1.55
CA ALA A 53 24.72 -28.87 -0.79
C ALA A 53 25.69 -29.04 0.38
N LEU A 54 26.97 -28.71 0.21
CA LEU A 54 27.99 -28.74 1.28
C LEU A 54 27.68 -27.74 2.39
N SER A 55 27.16 -26.55 2.05
CA SER A 55 26.79 -25.53 3.03
C SER A 55 25.64 -25.98 3.93
N ILE A 56 24.63 -26.66 3.36
CA ILE A 56 23.48 -27.21 4.09
C ILE A 56 23.91 -28.43 4.92
N ALA A 57 24.76 -29.30 4.35
CA ALA A 57 25.30 -30.46 5.07
C ALA A 57 26.18 -30.04 6.26
N ALA A 58 26.97 -28.96 6.11
CA ALA A 58 27.79 -28.40 7.19
C ALA A 58 26.91 -27.82 8.32
N ALA A 59 25.85 -27.08 7.99
CA ALA A 59 24.90 -26.58 8.99
C ALA A 59 24.17 -27.73 9.72
N ALA A 60 23.80 -28.79 8.99
CA ALA A 60 23.18 -29.98 9.58
C ALA A 60 24.15 -30.76 10.49
N ALA A 61 25.43 -30.87 10.09
CA ALA A 61 26.47 -31.53 10.89
C ALA A 61 26.91 -30.70 12.11
N ALA A 62 26.77 -29.38 12.06
CA ALA A 62 27.00 -28.48 13.19
C ALA A 62 25.90 -28.54 14.25
N GLY A 63 24.83 -29.32 14.04
CA GLY A 63 23.71 -29.43 14.98
C GLY A 63 22.86 -28.16 15.05
N GLU A 64 23.01 -27.25 14.08
CA GLU A 64 22.12 -26.09 13.90
C GLU A 64 20.80 -26.57 13.32
N SER A 65 20.02 -27.29 14.13
CA SER A 65 18.61 -27.47 13.85
C SER A 65 17.98 -26.07 13.86
N PRO A 66 17.23 -25.66 12.82
CA PRO A 66 16.34 -24.52 12.96
C PRO A 66 15.44 -24.87 14.14
N ALA A 67 15.60 -24.17 15.26
CA ALA A 67 14.74 -24.39 16.40
C ALA A 67 13.31 -24.24 15.87
N ILE A 68 12.55 -25.34 15.88
CA ILE A 68 11.10 -25.26 15.76
C ILE A 68 10.67 -24.56 17.05
N LEU A 69 10.70 -23.23 17.04
CA LEU A 69 10.15 -22.43 18.11
C LEU A 69 8.67 -22.75 18.14
N LYS A 70 8.26 -23.63 19.07
CA LYS A 70 6.86 -23.72 19.47
C LYS A 70 6.40 -22.29 19.73
N ARG A 71 5.20 -21.93 19.25
CA ARG A 71 4.54 -20.66 19.56
C ARG A 71 4.74 -20.41 21.05
N GLN A 72 5.49 -19.37 21.38
CA GLN A 72 6.00 -19.15 22.72
C GLN A 72 4.82 -19.20 23.68
N ASP A 73 4.95 -20.02 24.72
CA ASP A 73 3.92 -20.10 25.75
C ASP A 73 3.66 -18.69 26.30
N ASN A 74 2.43 -18.23 26.12
CA ASN A 74 1.98 -16.91 26.57
C ASN A 74 1.86 -16.84 28.11
N SER A 75 2.44 -17.79 28.83
CA SER A 75 2.56 -17.79 30.28
C SER A 75 3.70 -16.92 30.82
N THR A 76 4.62 -16.45 29.97
CA THR A 76 5.83 -15.74 30.43
C THR A 76 5.97 -14.31 29.88
N CYS A 77 6.27 -13.38 30.78
CA CYS A 77 6.49 -11.95 30.53
C CYS A 77 7.89 -11.67 29.96
N THR A 78 8.25 -12.33 28.87
CA THR A 78 9.58 -12.19 28.27
C THR A 78 9.73 -10.86 27.53
N ASN A 79 10.92 -10.26 27.59
CA ASN A 79 11.24 -9.04 26.85
C ASN A 79 11.03 -9.19 25.34
N ARG A 80 10.47 -8.14 24.74
CA ARG A 80 10.38 -7.95 23.29
C ARG A 80 11.45 -6.97 22.83
N THR A 81 11.80 -7.04 21.56
CA THR A 81 12.60 -6.00 20.92
C THR A 81 11.88 -4.66 21.03
N LEU A 82 12.63 -3.63 21.44
CA LEU A 82 12.11 -2.28 21.58
C LEU A 82 12.19 -1.55 20.23
N GLY A 83 11.18 -0.76 19.92
CA GLY A 83 11.20 0.17 18.80
C GLY A 83 11.98 1.44 19.12
N ALA A 84 12.35 2.14 18.05
CA ALA A 84 13.14 3.36 18.11
C ALA A 84 12.30 4.65 18.20
N GLY A 85 10.97 4.55 18.09
CA GLY A 85 10.09 5.72 18.13
C GLY A 85 10.01 6.35 19.53
N PRO A 86 9.65 7.64 19.62
CA PRO A 86 9.44 8.27 20.91
C PRO A 86 8.23 7.67 21.63
N VAL A 87 8.34 7.49 22.94
CA VAL A 87 7.25 6.99 23.79
C VAL A 87 6.63 8.17 24.54
N PRO A 88 5.31 8.40 24.44
CA PRO A 88 4.64 9.44 25.21
C PRO A 88 4.85 9.24 26.72
N THR A 89 5.06 10.33 27.47
CA THR A 89 5.23 10.25 28.93
C THR A 89 4.02 9.62 29.63
N THR A 90 2.82 9.92 29.14
CA THR A 90 1.60 9.20 29.55
C THR A 90 1.44 7.97 28.67
N ASP A 91 1.86 6.81 29.17
CA ASP A 91 1.83 5.55 28.43
C ASP A 91 0.43 4.90 28.40
N THR A 92 -0.46 5.48 27.59
CA THR A 92 -1.80 4.93 27.32
C THR A 92 -2.10 5.03 25.83
N ALA A 93 -3.00 4.18 25.31
CA ALA A 93 -3.39 4.27 23.90
C ALA A 93 -4.02 5.62 23.52
N PRO A 94 -4.91 6.25 24.32
CA PRO A 94 -5.41 7.58 24.00
C PRO A 94 -4.29 8.63 23.92
N ALA A 95 -3.36 8.63 24.88
CA ALA A 95 -2.23 9.56 24.86
C ALA A 95 -1.29 9.31 23.68
N PHE A 96 -1.09 8.05 23.28
CA PHE A 96 -0.35 7.68 22.07
C PHE A 96 -1.01 8.23 20.81
N LEU A 97 -2.32 8.07 20.67
CA LEU A 97 -3.09 8.58 19.52
C LEU A 97 -3.09 10.12 19.45
N SER A 98 -3.04 10.81 20.60
CA SER A 98 -2.99 12.28 20.65
C SER A 98 -1.57 12.86 20.71
N TYR A 99 -0.52 12.04 20.60
CA TYR A 99 0.86 12.49 20.80
C TYR A 99 1.32 13.37 19.62
N ALA A 100 1.40 14.69 19.87
CA ALA A 100 1.67 15.69 18.84
C ALA A 100 2.92 15.40 17.98
N PRO A 101 4.05 14.94 18.54
CA PRO A 101 5.22 14.63 17.72
C PRO A 101 4.96 13.62 16.60
N PHE A 102 4.09 12.61 16.78
CA PHE A 102 3.75 11.67 15.71
C PHE A 102 3.04 12.37 14.55
N ALA A 103 2.13 13.30 14.87
CA ALA A 103 1.46 14.09 13.85
C ALA A 103 2.42 15.05 13.14
N ASP A 104 3.39 15.62 13.86
CA ASP A 104 4.40 16.50 13.29
C ASP A 104 5.33 15.74 12.33
N PHE A 105 5.83 14.55 12.73
CA PHE A 105 6.61 13.68 11.84
C PHE A 105 5.82 13.34 10.57
N ALA A 106 4.56 12.91 10.72
CA ALA A 106 3.73 12.52 9.60
C ALA A 106 3.41 13.68 8.64
N LYS A 107 3.10 14.87 9.17
CA LYS A 107 2.76 16.04 8.33
C LYS A 107 3.99 16.69 7.68
N ASN A 108 5.14 16.65 8.34
CA ASN A 108 6.38 17.24 7.83
C ASN A 108 7.18 16.28 6.95
N ALA A 109 6.80 15.00 6.90
CA ALA A 109 7.47 14.01 6.08
C ALA A 109 7.35 14.31 4.58
N THR A 110 8.50 14.45 3.92
CA THR A 110 8.59 14.66 2.48
C THR A 110 8.05 13.45 1.72
N THR A 111 7.34 13.70 0.62
CA THR A 111 6.93 12.63 -0.29
C THR A 111 8.15 12.07 -1.03
N PRO A 112 8.38 10.74 -1.03
CA PRO A 112 9.51 10.17 -1.74
C PRO A 112 9.47 10.42 -3.25
N THR A 113 10.65 10.48 -3.88
CA THR A 113 10.78 10.61 -5.33
C THR A 113 10.05 9.47 -6.03
N ASN A 114 9.27 9.79 -7.08
CA ASN A 114 8.43 8.86 -7.84
C ASN A 114 7.20 8.29 -7.11
N TYR A 115 6.94 8.75 -5.88
CA TYR A 115 5.72 8.41 -5.16
C TYR A 115 4.75 9.61 -5.12
N THR A 116 3.47 9.31 -4.86
CA THR A 116 2.42 10.29 -4.57
C THR A 116 1.81 9.95 -3.22
N GLN A 117 1.68 10.95 -2.33
CA GLN A 117 1.01 10.77 -1.04
C GLN A 117 -0.49 10.55 -1.25
N ALA A 118 -1.02 9.48 -0.67
CA ALA A 118 -2.43 9.10 -0.74
C ALA A 118 -3.22 9.58 0.49
N PHE A 119 -2.57 9.58 1.64
CA PHE A 119 -3.10 10.09 2.90
C PHE A 119 -1.95 10.44 3.83
N SER A 120 -2.25 11.28 4.81
CA SER A 120 -1.29 11.68 5.84
C SER A 120 -1.95 11.68 7.22
N ASN A 121 -1.15 11.34 8.23
CA ASN A 121 -1.46 11.42 9.65
C ASN A 121 -2.81 10.76 10.04
N LEU A 122 -3.03 9.52 9.61
CA LEU A 122 -4.16 8.71 10.07
C LEU A 122 -3.82 7.93 11.34
N HIS A 123 -4.86 7.47 12.05
CA HIS A 123 -4.77 6.62 13.25
C HIS A 123 -5.03 5.13 12.92
N ALA A 124 -4.63 4.72 11.72
CA ALA A 124 -4.81 3.36 11.24
C ALA A 124 -3.74 3.02 10.19
N SER A 125 -3.43 1.73 10.04
CA SER A 125 -2.60 1.20 8.96
C SER A 125 -3.44 0.61 7.84
N THR A 126 -2.83 0.47 6.66
CA THR A 126 -3.46 -0.11 5.49
C THR A 126 -3.73 -1.59 5.66
N THR A 127 -4.86 -2.06 5.13
CA THR A 127 -5.19 -3.46 4.94
C THR A 127 -5.54 -3.66 3.46
N ALA A 128 -4.70 -4.39 2.74
CA ALA A 128 -4.92 -4.74 1.34
C ALA A 128 -4.61 -6.23 1.10
N LYS A 129 -4.78 -6.71 -0.13
CA LYS A 129 -4.67 -8.14 -0.47
C LYS A 129 -3.21 -8.59 -0.56
N THR A 130 -2.36 -7.74 -1.14
CA THR A 130 -0.99 -8.04 -1.52
C THR A 130 -0.02 -7.43 -0.51
N TYR A 131 0.06 -8.03 0.68
CA TYR A 131 1.06 -7.69 1.69
C TYR A 131 2.41 -8.29 1.31
N LEU A 132 3.46 -7.47 1.27
CA LEU A 132 4.81 -7.91 0.86
C LEU A 132 5.80 -7.99 2.02
N GLY A 133 5.43 -7.46 3.19
CA GLY A 133 6.29 -7.46 4.37
C GLY A 133 6.31 -6.11 5.06
N LEU A 134 7.17 -6.02 6.07
CA LEU A 134 7.45 -4.76 6.77
C LEU A 134 8.92 -4.67 7.15
N ALA A 135 9.37 -3.44 7.37
CA ALA A 135 10.61 -3.13 8.06
C ALA A 135 10.32 -2.25 9.28
N GLU A 136 11.07 -2.47 10.35
CA GLU A 136 11.11 -1.56 11.49
C GLU A 136 12.27 -0.57 11.30
N LEU A 137 11.96 0.72 11.34
CA LEU A 137 12.92 1.79 11.11
C LEU A 137 13.40 2.39 12.43
N SER A 138 14.62 2.93 12.41
CA SER A 138 15.17 3.70 13.53
C SER A 138 14.60 5.12 13.61
N VAL A 139 14.13 5.66 12.48
CA VAL A 139 13.56 7.02 12.35
C VAL A 139 12.40 7.00 11.36
N TYR A 140 11.52 8.00 11.44
CA TYR A 140 10.40 8.17 10.50
C TYR A 140 10.92 8.73 9.16
N ASP A 141 11.43 7.84 8.31
CA ASP A 141 12.09 8.17 7.05
C ASP A 141 11.35 7.58 5.86
N THR A 142 10.65 8.45 5.12
CA THR A 142 9.88 8.07 3.94
C THR A 142 10.77 7.64 2.79
N ALA A 143 11.98 8.21 2.64
CA ALA A 143 12.90 7.91 1.55
C ALA A 143 13.54 6.52 1.74
N ASN A 144 13.99 6.20 2.96
CA ASN A 144 14.46 4.85 3.29
C ASN A 144 13.34 3.82 3.12
N CYS A 145 12.13 4.12 3.60
CA CYS A 145 10.97 3.25 3.45
C CYS A 145 10.66 2.96 1.97
N SER A 146 10.61 3.98 1.11
CA SER A 146 10.37 3.79 -0.32
C SER A 146 11.51 3.06 -1.02
N ALA A 147 12.78 3.30 -0.64
CA ALA A 147 13.92 2.63 -1.24
C ALA A 147 13.87 1.11 -0.99
N GLN A 148 13.43 0.68 0.20
CA GLN A 148 13.22 -0.73 0.50
C GLN A 148 12.06 -1.34 -0.31
N CYS A 149 11.00 -0.57 -0.58
CA CYS A 149 9.95 -0.99 -1.52
C CYS A 149 10.48 -1.08 -2.95
N ASP A 150 11.31 -0.14 -3.38
CA ASP A 150 11.88 -0.12 -4.73
C ASP A 150 12.81 -1.30 -5.00
N ALA A 151 13.47 -1.83 -3.97
CA ALA A 151 14.28 -3.05 -4.03
C ALA A 151 13.45 -4.34 -4.08
N GLN A 152 12.13 -4.28 -3.87
CA GLN A 152 11.24 -5.44 -3.83
C GLN A 152 10.40 -5.54 -5.10
N THR A 153 10.53 -6.67 -5.81
CA THR A 153 9.68 -6.97 -6.96
C THR A 153 8.21 -6.96 -6.57
N GLY A 154 7.40 -6.19 -7.31
CA GLY A 154 5.97 -6.10 -7.11
C GLY A 154 5.52 -5.11 -6.03
N CYS A 155 6.42 -4.46 -5.30
CA CYS A 155 6.04 -3.40 -4.38
C CYS A 155 5.69 -2.12 -5.13
N THR A 156 4.47 -1.62 -4.92
CA THR A 156 3.91 -0.45 -5.60
C THR A 156 3.45 0.64 -4.64
N ALA A 157 3.39 0.34 -3.34
CA ALA A 157 2.98 1.28 -2.31
C ALA A 157 3.60 0.97 -0.95
N ILE A 158 3.68 2.01 -0.12
CA ILE A 158 4.16 1.93 1.26
C ILE A 158 3.16 2.55 2.22
N ASN A 159 3.10 2.02 3.45
CA ASN A 159 2.44 2.65 4.58
C ASN A 159 3.43 2.77 5.76
N LEU A 160 3.73 4.01 6.16
CA LEU A 160 4.68 4.34 7.23
C LEU A 160 3.92 4.90 8.43
N PHE A 161 4.10 4.31 9.61
CA PHE A 161 3.36 4.70 10.82
C PHE A 161 4.09 4.37 12.12
N PHE A 162 3.64 4.95 13.22
CA PHE A 162 4.02 4.57 14.56
C PHE A 162 3.03 3.56 15.14
N GLU A 163 3.52 2.52 15.80
CA GLU A 163 2.70 1.53 16.49
C GLU A 163 3.10 1.42 17.97
N ARG A 164 2.10 1.50 18.85
CA ARG A 164 2.25 1.21 20.27
C ARG A 164 2.35 -0.30 20.47
N SER A 165 3.51 -0.78 20.89
CA SER A 165 3.78 -2.21 21.10
C SER A 165 4.17 -2.45 22.57
N PRO A 166 3.79 -3.59 23.19
CA PRO A 166 4.23 -3.88 24.55
C PRO A 166 5.73 -4.20 24.57
N THR A 167 6.40 -3.80 25.65
CA THR A 167 7.82 -4.15 25.92
C THR A 167 8.02 -5.61 26.30
N LEU A 168 6.96 -6.30 26.71
CA LEU A 168 6.95 -7.72 27.10
C LEU A 168 5.90 -8.49 26.28
N ASN A 169 6.07 -9.81 26.19
CA ASN A 169 4.99 -10.69 25.75
C ASN A 169 3.83 -10.66 26.76
N LEU A 170 2.59 -10.69 26.27
CA LEU A 170 1.39 -10.42 27.07
C LEU A 170 0.84 -11.65 27.80
N ALA A 171 1.34 -11.92 29.00
CA ALA A 171 0.84 -12.99 29.85
C ALA A 171 -0.17 -12.50 30.90
N SER A 172 -0.86 -13.42 31.58
CA SER A 172 -1.74 -13.08 32.72
C SER A 172 -1.02 -12.31 33.83
N ALA A 173 0.29 -12.53 34.00
CA ALA A 173 1.12 -11.83 34.98
C ALA A 173 1.56 -10.41 34.51
N CYS A 174 1.42 -10.10 33.23
CA CYS A 174 1.76 -8.81 32.62
C CYS A 174 0.75 -8.48 31.50
N PRO A 175 -0.52 -8.27 31.84
CA PRO A 175 -1.57 -8.05 30.85
C PRO A 175 -1.45 -6.68 30.15
N ASN A 176 -0.72 -5.74 30.75
CA ASN A 176 -0.49 -4.39 30.24
C ASN A 176 0.89 -3.87 30.68
N PRO A 177 1.99 -4.39 30.12
CA PRO A 177 3.33 -3.90 30.42
C PRO A 177 3.55 -2.48 29.84
N PRO A 178 4.65 -1.80 30.20
CA PRO A 178 5.04 -0.57 29.52
C PRO A 178 5.11 -0.76 28.01
N SER A 179 4.84 0.30 27.25
CA SER A 179 4.93 0.29 25.79
C SER A 179 6.27 0.78 25.26
N SER A 180 6.53 0.39 24.02
CA SER A 180 7.54 0.91 23.13
C SER A 180 6.85 1.36 21.84
N THR A 181 7.50 2.25 21.09
CA THR A 181 6.98 2.76 19.82
C THR A 181 7.77 2.18 18.67
N LEU A 182 7.13 1.30 17.89
CA LEU A 182 7.69 0.81 16.63
C LEU A 182 7.45 1.85 15.53
N ILE A 183 8.43 2.05 14.64
CA ILE A 183 8.26 2.82 13.41
C ILE A 183 8.19 1.80 12.28
N LYS A 184 7.00 1.54 11.74
CA LYS A 184 6.79 0.48 10.75
C LYS A 184 6.67 1.06 9.36
N CYS A 185 7.49 0.56 8.45
CA CYS A 185 7.37 0.73 7.01
C CYS A 185 6.79 -0.56 6.43
N VAL A 186 5.55 -0.53 5.95
CA VAL A 186 4.86 -1.69 5.40
C VAL A 186 4.82 -1.60 3.88
N PHE A 187 5.11 -2.71 3.22
CA PHE A 187 5.20 -2.83 1.77
C PHE A 187 3.94 -3.49 1.19
N TRP A 188 3.38 -2.88 0.16
CA TRP A 188 2.16 -3.36 -0.50
C TRP A 188 2.36 -3.47 -2.01
N GLY A 189 1.80 -4.53 -2.59
CA GLY A 189 1.63 -4.67 -4.04
C GLY A 189 0.35 -4.02 -4.57
N ASP A 190 -0.60 -3.73 -3.68
CA ASP A 190 -1.81 -2.96 -4.00
C ASP A 190 -1.63 -1.48 -3.63
N ALA A 191 -2.48 -0.63 -4.21
CA ALA A 191 -2.55 0.76 -3.81
C ALA A 191 -3.01 0.93 -2.35
N VAL A 192 -2.33 1.80 -1.62
CA VAL A 192 -2.77 2.29 -0.31
C VAL A 192 -3.65 3.52 -0.49
N THR A 193 -4.76 3.56 0.25
CA THR A 193 -5.77 4.63 0.17
C THR A 193 -6.31 4.93 1.56
N LYS A 194 -6.95 6.09 1.73
CA LYS A 194 -7.67 6.35 2.98
C LYS A 194 -8.77 5.32 3.26
N ALA A 195 -9.42 4.79 2.21
CA ALA A 195 -10.53 3.85 2.33
C ALA A 195 -10.12 2.46 2.83
N ASN A 196 -8.93 1.98 2.44
CA ASN A 196 -8.39 0.70 2.92
C ASN A 196 -7.42 0.86 4.12
N THR A 197 -7.32 2.06 4.70
CA THR A 197 -6.50 2.34 5.89
C THR A 197 -7.40 2.34 7.12
N VAL A 198 -7.73 1.13 7.56
CA VAL A 198 -8.79 0.86 8.55
C VAL A 198 -8.32 0.04 9.75
N ASN A 199 -7.10 -0.51 9.72
CA ASN A 199 -6.56 -1.24 10.87
C ASN A 199 -6.10 -0.24 11.94
N SER A 200 -6.97 0.03 12.92
CA SER A 200 -6.69 0.95 14.03
C SER A 200 -5.90 0.32 15.19
N GLY A 201 -5.39 -0.90 15.01
CA GLY A 201 -4.80 -1.71 16.07
C GLY A 201 -5.84 -2.64 16.72
N PHE A 202 -5.47 -3.23 17.84
CA PHE A 202 -6.28 -4.24 18.54
C PHE A 202 -6.00 -4.22 20.04
N THR A 203 -6.88 -4.86 20.80
CA THR A 203 -6.67 -5.09 22.23
C THR A 203 -6.35 -6.57 22.44
N GLU A 204 -5.29 -6.84 23.18
CA GLU A 204 -4.93 -8.19 23.61
C GLU A 204 -4.67 -8.15 25.12
N GLN A 205 -5.32 -9.05 25.86
CA GLN A 205 -5.35 -9.00 27.33
C GLN A 205 -5.82 -7.63 27.84
N GLY A 206 -4.93 -6.85 28.48
CA GLY A 206 -5.18 -5.48 28.93
C GLY A 206 -4.39 -4.43 28.17
N PHE A 207 -3.62 -4.81 27.15
CA PHE A 207 -2.79 -3.90 26.38
C PHE A 207 -3.49 -3.53 25.06
N VAL A 208 -3.55 -2.22 24.78
CA VAL A 208 -4.08 -1.70 23.52
C VAL A 208 -2.94 -1.35 22.58
N VAL A 209 -2.82 -2.11 21.49
CA VAL A 209 -2.00 -1.75 20.33
C VAL A 209 -2.73 -0.68 19.56
N ALA A 210 -2.05 0.44 19.29
CA ALA A 210 -2.62 1.61 18.63
C ALA A 210 -1.68 2.10 17.54
N ILE A 211 -2.24 2.71 16.50
CA ILE A 211 -1.49 3.22 15.34
C ILE A 211 -1.71 4.72 15.21
N ALA A 212 -0.62 5.47 15.00
CA ALA A 212 -0.66 6.93 14.86
C ALA A 212 0.36 7.40 13.81
N GLY A 213 0.21 8.65 13.33
CA GLY A 213 1.14 9.25 12.37
C GLY A 213 1.25 8.46 11.07
N SER A 214 0.14 7.87 10.58
CA SER A 214 0.16 6.97 9.44
C SER A 214 0.08 7.73 8.11
N ASN A 215 1.11 7.58 7.29
CA ASN A 215 1.18 8.10 5.92
C ASN A 215 1.17 6.95 4.91
N GLY A 216 0.53 7.18 3.76
CA GLY A 216 0.49 6.23 2.65
C GLY A 216 1.01 6.86 1.36
N TYR A 217 1.82 6.12 0.62
CA TYR A 217 2.41 6.60 -0.64
C TYR A 217 2.32 5.52 -1.72
N ASN A 218 1.96 5.90 -2.94
CA ASN A 218 1.84 5.00 -4.10
C ASN A 218 2.81 5.43 -5.21
N LYS A 219 3.31 4.49 -6.01
CA LYS A 219 4.06 4.74 -7.26
C LYS A 219 3.42 4.04 -8.46
N GLY A 220 3.72 4.54 -9.66
CA GLY A 220 3.27 3.92 -10.91
C GLY A 220 1.74 3.73 -10.99
N GLN A 221 1.30 2.53 -11.41
CA GLN A 221 -0.12 2.22 -11.62
C GLN A 221 -0.95 2.34 -10.34
N ALA A 222 -0.36 2.07 -9.17
CA ALA A 222 -1.04 2.18 -7.88
C ALA A 222 -1.54 3.62 -7.60
N VAL A 223 -0.92 4.65 -8.17
CA VAL A 223 -1.40 6.04 -8.09
C VAL A 223 -2.78 6.18 -8.75
N GLN A 224 -2.98 5.52 -9.88
CA GLN A 224 -4.25 5.59 -10.61
C GLN A 224 -5.33 4.75 -9.95
N ASP A 225 -4.95 3.59 -9.41
CA ASP A 225 -5.88 2.69 -8.72
C ASP A 225 -6.38 3.33 -7.42
N ALA A 226 -5.51 4.05 -6.70
CA ALA A 226 -5.89 4.86 -5.54
C ALA A 226 -6.94 5.92 -5.88
N LYS A 227 -6.80 6.61 -7.02
CA LYS A 227 -7.76 7.63 -7.47
C LYS A 227 -9.12 7.04 -7.80
N LYS A 228 -9.17 5.88 -8.48
CA LYS A 228 -10.42 5.18 -8.79
C LYS A 228 -11.17 4.76 -7.53
N SER A 229 -10.45 4.27 -6.53
CA SER A 229 -11.03 3.89 -5.23
C SER A 229 -11.58 5.10 -4.46
N GLY A 230 -10.97 6.28 -4.58
CA GLY A 230 -11.47 7.52 -3.96
C GLY A 230 -12.62 8.20 -4.70
N GLY A 231 -12.73 7.99 -6.03
CA GLY A 231 -13.76 8.58 -6.89
C GLY A 231 -15.06 7.78 -6.99
N ALA A 232 -15.10 6.54 -6.48
CA ALA A 232 -16.29 5.70 -6.47
C ALA A 232 -17.28 6.11 -5.36
N ARG A 233 -17.73 7.38 -5.38
CA ARG A 233 -19.05 7.71 -4.88
C ARG A 233 -20.01 7.34 -6.01
N LEU A 234 -20.67 6.21 -5.87
CA LEU A 234 -21.81 5.84 -6.71
C LEU A 234 -22.88 6.94 -6.51
N GLU A 235 -22.90 7.96 -7.36
CA GLU A 235 -24.04 8.84 -7.46
C GLU A 235 -25.19 7.99 -8.01
N ILE A 236 -26.00 7.45 -7.10
CA ILE A 236 -27.36 7.04 -7.42
C ILE A 236 -28.08 8.32 -7.78
N THR A 237 -27.99 8.73 -9.04
CA THR A 237 -28.84 9.77 -9.59
C THR A 237 -30.26 9.28 -9.40
N ALA A 238 -30.97 9.87 -8.45
CA ALA A 238 -32.37 9.64 -8.25
C ALA A 238 -33.08 9.93 -9.58
N LEU A 239 -33.49 8.88 -10.29
CA LEU A 239 -34.49 8.94 -11.32
C LEU A 239 -35.77 9.42 -10.64
N GLY A 240 -35.94 10.73 -10.60
CA GLY A 240 -37.17 11.37 -10.19
C GLY A 240 -38.29 10.88 -11.11
N LEU A 241 -39.13 9.99 -10.60
CA LEU A 241 -40.44 9.73 -11.18
C LEU A 241 -41.26 11.01 -11.02
N GLY A 242 -41.14 11.90 -12.00
CA GLY A 242 -42.12 12.93 -12.28
C GLY A 242 -43.41 12.24 -12.71
N LEU A 243 -44.37 12.15 -11.78
CA LEU A 243 -45.72 11.71 -12.08
C LEU A 243 -46.39 12.81 -12.92
N VAL A 244 -46.41 12.60 -14.23
CA VAL A 244 -47.18 13.40 -15.19
C VAL A 244 -48.66 13.17 -14.90
N GLY A 245 -49.36 14.25 -14.55
CA GLY A 245 -50.81 14.26 -14.48
C GLY A 245 -51.41 14.03 -15.86
N LEU A 246 -52.39 13.12 -15.94
CA LEU A 246 -53.31 13.03 -17.07
C LEU A 246 -54.74 13.09 -16.53
N ILE A 247 -55.39 14.18 -16.92
CA ILE A 247 -56.83 14.44 -16.83
C ILE A 247 -57.56 13.39 -17.67
N MET A 248 -58.60 12.75 -17.10
CA MET A 248 -59.82 12.42 -17.84
C MET A 248 -61.05 12.53 -16.93
N ALA A 249 -61.98 13.36 -17.37
CA ALA A 249 -63.34 13.49 -16.88
C ALA A 249 -64.25 12.51 -17.62
N VAL A 250 -65.21 11.87 -16.92
CA VAL A 250 -66.64 11.57 -17.25
C VAL A 250 -67.18 10.94 -15.94
N GLY A 251 -68.24 11.36 -15.24
CA GLY A 251 -69.57 11.84 -15.62
C GLY A 251 -70.60 10.81 -15.14
N PHE A 252 -71.31 11.11 -14.05
CA PHE A 252 -72.72 10.84 -13.72
C PHE A 252 -73.01 11.38 -12.31
#